data_AF-A0A7D9K0U7-F1
#
_entry.id   AF-A0A7D9K0U7-F1
#
_cell.length_a   1.000
_cell.length_b   1.000
_cell.length_c   1.000
_cell.angle_alpha   90.00
_cell.angle_beta   90.00
_cell.angle_gamma   90.00
#
_symmetry.space_group_name_H-M   'P 1'
#
loop_
_entity.id
_entity.type
_entity.pdbx_description
1 polymer ?
#
loop_
_entity_poly.entity_id
_entity_poly.type
_entity_poly.pdbx_seq_one_letter_code
_entity_poly.pdbx_strand_id
1 'polypeptide(L)'
;MICTSPTYLLTVLTYLLCLLTVLVYIIAIFKVISSVLHFGNLQFKQERNADQATLPNNTIAQKICHLLGIPVVDFTKCLIRPKVKVGREYVHKSQTKDQAEFSCAALAKALYERMFKWMVHRINRCLDRTKRDGASFIGILDIAGFEIFKLNSFEQLCINYTNEKLQQLFNHTMFVLEQEEYRKEGIEWKFIDFGLDLQPCIDLIEKVRICS
;
A
#
# COMPACT_ATOMS: atom_id res chain seq x y z
N MET A 1 -45.90 30.27 -0.24
CA MET A 1 -46.23 29.08 -1.05
C MET A 1 -44.91 28.39 -1.37
N ILE A 2 -44.48 27.45 -0.54
CA ILE A 2 -43.20 26.76 -0.73
C ILE A 2 -43.42 25.71 -1.81
N CYS A 3 -42.73 25.81 -2.94
CA CYS A 3 -42.79 24.86 -4.03
C CYS A 3 -42.37 23.46 -3.57
N THR A 4 -43.33 22.61 -3.21
CA THR A 4 -43.12 21.19 -2.94
C THR A 4 -43.34 20.38 -4.23
N SER A 5 -42.50 20.57 -5.25
CA SER A 5 -42.53 19.62 -6.37
C SER A 5 -41.92 18.29 -5.91
N PRO A 6 -42.48 17.13 -6.31
CA PRO A 6 -41.95 15.80 -5.97
C PRO A 6 -40.48 15.60 -6.36
N THR A 7 -40.00 16.34 -7.37
CA THR A 7 -38.61 16.33 -7.82
C THR A 7 -37.64 16.96 -6.81
N TYR A 8 -38.03 18.01 -6.08
CA TYR A 8 -37.18 18.59 -5.03
C TYR A 8 -37.00 17.64 -3.85
N LEU A 9 -38.07 16.96 -3.43
CA LEU A 9 -38.00 15.99 -2.33
C LEU A 9 -37.11 14.80 -2.69
N LEU A 10 -37.23 14.27 -3.92
CA LEU A 10 -36.41 13.17 -4.40
C LEU A 10 -34.92 13.56 -4.50
N THR A 11 -34.65 14.79 -4.94
CA THR A 11 -33.29 15.32 -5.03
C THR A 11 -32.68 15.46 -3.63
N VAL A 12 -33.40 16.08 -2.68
CA VAL A 12 -32.96 16.23 -1.29
C VAL A 12 -32.72 14.87 -0.63
N LEU A 13 -33.62 13.89 -0.82
CA LEU A 13 -33.43 12.52 -0.31
C LEU A 13 -32.20 11.84 -0.91
N THR A 14 -31.94 12.04 -2.20
CA THR A 14 -30.76 11.47 -2.88
C THR A 14 -29.46 12.10 -2.35
N TYR A 15 -29.44 13.41 -2.11
CA TYR A 15 -28.30 14.09 -1.48
C TYR A 15 -28.09 13.63 -0.04
N LEU A 16 -29.17 13.50 0.74
CA LEU A 16 -29.09 13.03 2.12
C LEU A 16 -28.55 11.59 2.18
N LEU A 17 -29.03 10.71 1.29
CA LEU A 17 -28.54 9.34 1.17
C LEU A 17 -27.07 9.30 0.74
N CYS A 18 -26.67 10.14 -0.22
CA CYS A 18 -25.27 10.28 -0.62
C CYS A 18 -24.39 10.71 0.56
N LEU A 19 -24.78 11.76 1.30
CA LEU A 19 -24.11 12.24 2.51
C LEU A 19 -24.00 11.14 3.58
N LEU A 20 -25.09 10.41 3.85
CA LEU A 20 -25.09 9.31 4.81
C LEU A 20 -24.13 8.18 4.38
N THR A 21 -24.15 7.78 3.11
CA THR A 21 -23.23 6.75 2.61
C THR A 21 -21.77 7.18 2.68
N VAL A 22 -21.46 8.42 2.31
CA VAL A 22 -20.10 8.99 2.43
C VAL A 22 -19.64 9.02 3.88
N LEU A 23 -20.52 9.43 4.80
CA LEU A 23 -20.22 9.48 6.23
C LEU A 23 -19.89 8.08 6.79
N VAL A 24 -20.63 7.05 6.39
CA VAL A 24 -20.35 5.65 6.79
C VAL A 24 -18.95 5.21 6.34
N TYR A 25 -18.55 5.53 5.10
CA TYR A 25 -17.21 5.19 4.60
C TYR A 25 -16.11 5.94 5.34
N ILE A 26 -16.29 7.24 5.61
CA ILE A 26 -15.31 8.05 6.36
C ILE A 26 -15.14 7.49 7.78
N ILE A 27 -16.24 7.16 8.46
CA ILE A 27 -16.19 6.54 9.80
C ILE A 27 -15.44 5.21 9.74
N ALA A 28 -15.69 4.37 8.73
CA ALA A 28 -15.00 3.10 8.57
C ALA A 28 -13.49 3.29 8.36
N ILE A 29 -13.07 4.26 7.53
CA ILE A 29 -11.66 4.61 7.34
C ILE A 29 -11.03 5.04 8.68
N PHE A 30 -11.67 5.92 9.44
CA PHE A 30 -11.14 6.36 10.74
C PHE A 30 -11.08 5.23 11.76
N LYS A 31 -12.02 4.29 11.76
CA LYS A 31 -11.94 3.08 12.60
C LYS A 31 -10.71 2.25 12.26
N VAL A 32 -10.39 2.06 10.98
CA VAL A 32 -9.19 1.33 10.57
C VAL A 32 -7.91 2.08 10.98
N ILE A 33 -7.83 3.38 10.71
CA ILE A 33 -6.67 4.21 11.11
C ILE A 33 -6.47 4.17 12.62
N SER A 34 -7.53 4.36 13.40
CA SER A 34 -7.49 4.28 14.87
C SER A 34 -7.05 2.89 15.34
N SER A 35 -7.50 1.82 14.68
CA SER A 35 -7.06 0.46 14.98
C SER A 35 -5.56 0.29 14.73
N VAL A 36 -5.04 0.77 13.58
CA VAL A 36 -3.61 0.74 13.23
C VAL A 36 -2.77 1.45 14.28
N LEU A 37 -3.21 2.62 14.77
CA LEU A 37 -2.53 3.32 15.85
C LEU A 37 -2.55 2.52 17.16
N HIS A 38 -3.69 1.89 17.50
CA HIS A 38 -3.78 1.05 18.68
C HIS A 38 -2.91 -0.21 18.61
N PHE A 39 -2.66 -0.79 17.43
CA PHE A 39 -1.70 -1.90 17.29
C PHE A 39 -0.31 -1.53 17.82
N GLY A 40 0.14 -0.28 17.63
CA GLY A 40 1.43 0.21 18.14
C GLY A 40 1.51 0.29 19.68
N ASN A 41 0.38 0.19 20.39
CA ASN A 41 0.32 0.26 21.84
C ASN A 41 0.17 -1.12 22.51
N LEU A 42 0.16 -2.22 21.74
CA LEU A 42 0.15 -3.57 22.29
C LEU A 42 1.51 -3.87 22.93
N GLN A 43 1.49 -4.37 24.17
CA GLN A 43 2.70 -4.68 24.92
C GLN A 43 2.74 -6.15 25.30
N PHE A 44 3.64 -6.90 24.66
CA PHE A 44 3.86 -8.30 24.96
C PHE A 44 4.95 -8.46 26.03
N LYS A 45 4.80 -9.48 26.87
CA LYS A 45 5.84 -9.91 27.82
C LYS A 45 6.21 -11.36 27.56
N GLN A 46 7.46 -11.71 27.76
CA GLN A 46 7.88 -13.10 27.81
C GLN A 46 7.48 -13.70 29.15
N GLU A 47 6.99 -14.94 29.13
CA GLU A 47 6.72 -15.71 30.34
C GLU A 47 8.03 -16.07 31.07
N ARG A 48 8.02 -16.18 32.40
CA ARG A 48 9.26 -16.41 33.17
C ARG A 48 9.87 -17.80 32.97
N ASN A 49 9.01 -18.79 32.72
CA ASN A 49 9.38 -20.21 32.68
C ASN A 49 9.27 -20.81 31.27
N ALA A 50 8.93 -20.00 30.27
CA ALA A 50 8.76 -20.41 28.88
C ALA A 50 9.02 -19.22 27.95
N ASP A 51 9.54 -19.46 26.75
CA ASP A 51 9.77 -18.41 25.75
C ASP A 51 8.48 -17.87 25.10
N GLN A 52 7.32 -18.20 25.66
CA GLN A 52 6.03 -17.82 25.12
C GLN A 52 5.71 -16.35 25.41
N ALA A 53 5.13 -15.66 24.42
CA ALA A 53 4.52 -14.36 24.58
C ALA A 53 3.28 -14.42 25.48
N THR A 54 3.08 -13.36 26.24
CA THR A 54 1.88 -13.11 27.05
C THR A 54 1.42 -11.67 26.82
N LEU A 55 0.11 -11.45 26.88
CA LEU A 55 -0.49 -10.12 26.80
C LEU A 55 -1.12 -9.79 28.16
N PRO A 56 -0.37 -9.22 29.11
CA PRO A 56 -0.83 -9.03 30.49
C PRO A 56 -1.99 -8.02 30.59
N ASN A 57 -2.02 -7.02 29.69
CA ASN A 57 -3.10 -6.04 29.61
C ASN A 57 -3.79 -6.15 28.24
N ASN A 58 -5.04 -6.60 28.24
CA ASN A 58 -5.83 -6.75 27.02
C ASN A 58 -6.69 -5.51 26.67
N THR A 59 -6.59 -4.41 27.43
CA THR A 59 -7.40 -3.19 27.19
C THR A 59 -7.19 -2.64 25.77
N ILE A 60 -5.95 -2.63 25.28
CA ILE A 60 -5.66 -2.18 23.92
C ILE A 60 -6.22 -3.16 22.88
N ALA A 61 -6.08 -4.46 23.13
CA ALA A 61 -6.66 -5.49 22.27
C ALA A 61 -8.19 -5.37 22.20
N GLN A 62 -8.86 -5.08 23.33
CA GLN A 62 -10.31 -4.82 23.37
C GLN A 62 -10.70 -3.63 22.49
N LYS A 63 -9.95 -2.52 22.54
CA LYS A 63 -10.19 -1.35 21.67
C LYS A 63 -10.04 -1.70 20.19
N ILE A 64 -8.95 -2.37 19.81
CA ILE A 64 -8.73 -2.84 18.42
C ILE A 64 -9.88 -3.72 17.97
N CYS A 65 -10.25 -4.70 18.79
CA CYS A 65 -11.30 -5.66 18.48
C CYS A 65 -12.68 -5.01 18.35
N HIS A 66 -12.98 -4.01 19.19
CA HIS A 66 -14.20 -3.23 19.09
C HIS A 66 -14.27 -2.43 17.77
N LEU A 67 -13.16 -1.80 17.37
CA LEU A 67 -13.10 -1.03 16.13
C LEU A 67 -13.21 -1.92 14.88
N LEU A 68 -12.59 -3.10 14.90
CA LEU A 68 -12.56 -4.06 13.80
C LEU A 68 -13.75 -5.04 13.80
N GLY A 69 -14.56 -5.06 14.86
CA GLY A 69 -15.71 -5.96 14.98
C GLY A 69 -15.33 -7.43 15.13
N ILE A 70 -14.23 -7.74 15.83
CA ILE A 70 -13.71 -9.11 16.02
C ILE A 70 -13.74 -9.53 17.49
N PRO A 71 -13.85 -10.84 17.81
CA PRO A 71 -13.80 -11.31 19.20
C PRO A 71 -12.39 -11.18 19.80
N VAL A 72 -12.31 -10.59 21.01
CA VAL A 72 -11.03 -10.33 21.71
C VAL A 72 -10.29 -11.62 22.07
N VAL A 73 -11.03 -12.66 22.46
CA VAL A 73 -10.49 -13.96 22.87
C VAL A 73 -9.78 -14.62 21.69
N ASP A 74 -10.42 -14.66 20.53
CA ASP A 74 -9.86 -15.26 19.32
C ASP A 74 -8.69 -14.44 18.79
N PHE A 75 -8.82 -13.11 18.77
CA PHE A 75 -7.73 -12.23 18.37
C PHE A 75 -6.47 -12.44 19.21
N THR A 76 -6.61 -12.42 20.54
CA THR A 76 -5.48 -12.60 21.46
C THR A 76 -4.87 -14.01 21.33
N LYS A 77 -5.71 -15.03 21.20
CA LYS A 77 -5.27 -16.41 20.97
C LYS A 77 -4.51 -16.56 19.65
N CYS A 78 -4.96 -15.92 18.57
CA CYS A 78 -4.30 -15.96 17.28
C CYS A 78 -2.96 -15.23 17.27
N LEU A 79 -2.78 -14.18 18.07
CA LEU A 79 -1.49 -13.50 18.20
C LEU A 79 -0.46 -14.32 18.99
N ILE A 80 -0.89 -15.01 20.04
CA ILE A 80 0.04 -15.72 20.96
C ILE A 80 0.22 -17.19 20.56
N ARG A 81 -0.85 -17.87 20.12
CA ARG A 81 -0.89 -19.29 19.75
C ARG A 81 -1.65 -19.51 18.42
N PRO A 82 -1.18 -18.94 17.30
CA PRO A 82 -1.78 -19.14 15.99
C PRO A 82 -1.90 -20.62 15.64
N LYS A 83 -2.98 -20.95 14.93
CA LYS A 83 -3.23 -22.30 14.41
C LYS A 83 -2.59 -22.40 13.03
N VAL A 84 -1.60 -23.27 12.87
CA VAL A 84 -0.87 -23.48 11.62
C VAL A 84 -1.24 -24.84 11.04
N LYS A 85 -1.48 -24.89 9.73
CA LYS A 85 -1.73 -26.15 9.03
C LYS A 85 -0.40 -26.80 8.67
N VAL A 86 -0.19 -28.04 9.10
CA VAL A 86 0.99 -28.84 8.78
C VAL A 86 0.51 -30.15 8.16
N GLY A 87 0.73 -30.31 6.86
CA GLY A 87 0.15 -31.42 6.09
C GLY A 87 -1.38 -31.38 6.11
N ARG A 88 -2.01 -32.40 6.72
CA ARG A 88 -3.47 -32.52 6.86
C ARG A 88 -4.01 -32.04 8.22
N GLU A 89 -3.13 -31.77 9.19
CA GLU A 89 -3.52 -31.44 10.55
C GLU A 89 -3.30 -29.96 10.87
N TYR A 90 -3.92 -29.51 11.97
CA TYR A 90 -3.72 -28.16 12.48
C TYR A 90 -3.10 -28.22 13.87
N VAL A 91 -1.98 -27.52 14.03
CA VAL A 91 -1.22 -27.47 15.28
C VAL A 91 -1.20 -26.04 15.81
N HIS A 92 -1.31 -25.88 17.12
CA HIS A 92 -1.12 -24.58 17.77
C HIS A 92 0.37 -24.35 18.00
N LYS A 93 0.90 -23.24 17.47
CA LYS A 93 2.30 -22.84 17.65
C LYS A 93 2.38 -21.68 18.63
N SER A 94 3.08 -21.86 19.75
CA SER A 94 3.41 -20.76 20.67
C SER A 94 4.38 -19.78 19.98
N GLN A 95 4.09 -18.48 20.08
CA GLN A 95 4.97 -17.42 19.58
C GLN A 95 5.84 -16.87 20.71
N THR A 96 7.06 -16.44 20.37
CA THR A 96 7.87 -15.61 21.27
C THR A 96 7.37 -14.17 21.29
N LYS A 97 7.84 -13.37 22.27
CA LYS A 97 7.51 -11.94 22.36
C LYS A 97 7.78 -11.23 21.04
N ASP A 98 8.99 -11.38 20.50
CA ASP A 98 9.42 -10.69 19.27
C ASP A 98 8.60 -11.14 18.06
N GLN A 99 8.24 -12.42 17.97
CA GLN A 99 7.38 -12.93 16.90
C GLN A 99 5.97 -12.36 16.97
N ALA A 100 5.40 -12.21 18.18
CA ALA A 100 4.09 -11.59 18.38
C ALA A 100 4.13 -10.09 18.03
N GLU A 101 5.17 -9.36 18.45
CA GLU A 101 5.37 -7.95 18.11
C GLU A 101 5.55 -7.74 16.60
N PHE A 102 6.36 -8.58 15.95
CA PHE A 102 6.53 -8.57 14.50
C PHE A 102 5.21 -8.84 13.77
N SER A 103 4.45 -9.84 14.23
CA SER A 103 3.14 -10.18 13.65
C SER A 103 2.14 -9.03 13.80
N CYS A 104 2.11 -8.35 14.95
CA CYS A 104 1.28 -7.16 15.15
C CYS A 104 1.68 -6.01 14.21
N ALA A 105 2.97 -5.73 14.07
CA ALA A 105 3.45 -4.71 13.14
C ALA A 105 3.08 -5.06 11.69
N ALA A 106 3.24 -6.33 11.29
CA ALA A 106 2.85 -6.80 9.96
C ALA A 106 1.34 -6.68 9.71
N LEU A 107 0.51 -7.04 10.70
CA LEU A 107 -0.94 -6.88 10.64
C LEU A 107 -1.35 -5.40 10.49
N ALA A 108 -0.73 -4.50 11.24
CA ALA A 108 -0.99 -3.07 11.17
C ALA A 108 -0.66 -2.50 9.78
N LYS A 109 0.52 -2.84 9.22
CA LYS A 109 0.92 -2.45 7.86
C LYS A 109 -0.06 -2.99 6.82
N ALA A 110 -0.43 -4.27 6.91
CA ALA A 110 -1.36 -4.91 5.98
C ALA A 110 -2.77 -4.33 6.04
N LEU A 111 -3.26 -3.95 7.23
CA LEU A 111 -4.56 -3.28 7.39
C LEU A 111 -4.57 -1.92 6.71
N TYR A 112 -3.54 -1.10 6.94
CA TYR A 112 -3.41 0.20 6.30
C TYR A 112 -3.31 0.07 4.77
N GLU A 113 -2.46 -0.84 4.28
CA GLU A 113 -2.28 -1.10 2.85
C GLU A 113 -3.61 -1.50 2.18
N ARG A 114 -4.37 -2.41 2.79
CA ARG A 114 -5.68 -2.85 2.28
C ARG A 114 -6.71 -1.73 2.28
N MET A 115 -6.73 -0.90 3.33
CA MET A 115 -7.60 0.29 3.38
C MET A 115 -7.24 1.30 2.30
N PHE A 116 -5.96 1.55 2.07
CA PHE A 116 -5.49 2.45 1.02
C PHE A 116 -5.86 1.93 -0.37
N LYS A 117 -5.61 0.64 -0.65
CA LYS A 117 -6.03 -0.02 -1.90
C LYS A 117 -7.54 0.06 -2.12
N TRP A 118 -8.34 -0.16 -1.07
CA TRP A 118 -9.79 -0.02 -1.13
C TRP A 118 -10.21 1.42 -1.47
N MET A 119 -9.55 2.42 -0.89
CA MET A 119 -9.79 3.84 -1.18
C MET A 119 -9.50 4.17 -2.65
N VAL A 120 -8.35 3.74 -3.19
CA VAL A 120 -7.99 3.90 -4.60
C VAL A 120 -9.05 3.24 -5.50
N HIS A 121 -9.43 1.99 -5.21
CA HIS A 121 -10.46 1.30 -5.98
C HIS A 121 -11.80 2.04 -5.95
N ARG A 122 -12.18 2.61 -4.80
CA ARG A 122 -13.42 3.37 -4.65
C ARG A 122 -13.38 4.67 -5.46
N ILE A 123 -12.27 5.40 -5.43
CA ILE A 123 -12.05 6.62 -6.23
C ILE A 123 -12.15 6.27 -7.73
N ASN A 124 -11.47 5.22 -8.17
CA ASN A 124 -11.50 4.76 -9.57
C ASN A 124 -12.93 4.44 -10.01
N ARG A 125 -13.72 3.72 -9.20
CA ARG A 125 -15.14 3.45 -9.49
C ARG A 125 -16.00 4.71 -9.58
N CYS A 126 -15.64 5.78 -8.88
CA CYS A 126 -16.36 7.05 -8.95
C CYS A 126 -16.00 7.85 -10.21
N LEU A 127 -14.79 7.69 -10.73
CA LEU A 127 -14.27 8.36 -11.93
C LEU A 127 -14.66 7.64 -13.23
N ASP A 128 -14.73 6.30 -13.22
CA ASP A 128 -15.01 5.45 -14.38
C ASP A 128 -16.52 5.42 -14.78
N ARG A 129 -17.17 6.58 -14.81
CA ARG A 129 -18.62 6.69 -15.11
C ARG A 129 -18.94 6.53 -16.60
N THR A 130 -17.94 6.55 -17.48
CA THR A 130 -18.10 6.43 -18.92
C THR A 130 -17.32 5.23 -19.43
N LYS A 131 -17.98 4.07 -19.54
CA LYS A 131 -17.48 2.83 -20.17
C LYS A 131 -17.33 2.95 -21.70
N ARG A 132 -16.87 4.09 -22.21
CA ARG A 132 -16.38 4.15 -23.58
C ARG A 132 -14.91 3.85 -23.49
N ASP A 133 -14.47 2.74 -24.08
CA ASP A 133 -13.06 2.47 -24.28
C ASP A 133 -12.51 3.62 -25.12
N GLY A 134 -11.86 4.57 -24.44
CA GLY A 134 -11.23 5.71 -25.08
C GLY A 134 -10.14 5.19 -26.00
N ALA A 135 -10.09 5.67 -27.24
CA ALA A 135 -9.03 5.30 -28.18
C ALA A 135 -7.63 5.75 -27.71
N SER A 136 -7.55 6.67 -26.75
CA SER A 136 -6.33 7.22 -26.18
C SER A 136 -6.54 7.62 -24.71
N PHE A 137 -5.44 7.74 -23.96
CA PHE A 137 -5.42 8.27 -22.60
C PHE A 137 -4.19 9.16 -22.39
N ILE A 138 -4.27 10.08 -21.43
CA ILE A 138 -3.14 10.91 -20.98
C ILE A 138 -2.77 10.44 -19.57
N GLY A 139 -1.54 9.94 -19.41
CA GLY A 139 -1.00 9.56 -18.12
C GLY A 139 -0.27 10.73 -17.46
N ILE A 140 -0.53 10.96 -16.18
CA ILE A 140 0.23 11.91 -15.34
C ILE A 140 0.96 11.08 -14.29
N LEU A 141 2.28 11.25 -14.20
CA LEU A 141 3.12 10.56 -13.24
C LEU A 141 3.54 11.53 -12.13
N ASP A 142 3.23 11.18 -10.89
CA ASP A 142 3.66 11.87 -9.67
C ASP A 142 4.21 10.82 -8.70
N ILE A 143 5.51 10.86 -8.45
CA ILE A 143 6.23 9.88 -7.63
C ILE A 143 7.25 10.58 -6.72
N ALA A 144 7.71 9.87 -5.68
CA ALA A 144 8.77 10.37 -4.81
C ALA A 144 10.11 10.52 -5.57
N GLY A 145 10.80 11.64 -5.34
CA GLY A 145 12.14 11.90 -5.87
C GLY A 145 13.23 11.06 -5.17
N PHE A 146 14.47 11.20 -5.63
CA PHE A 146 15.62 10.51 -5.03
C PHE A 146 15.85 10.95 -3.57
N GLU A 147 16.02 9.99 -2.67
CA GLU A 147 16.16 10.21 -1.22
C GLU A 147 17.55 9.80 -0.71
N ILE A 148 18.16 10.66 0.12
CA ILE A 148 19.40 10.36 0.84
C ILE A 148 19.23 10.74 2.30
N PHE A 149 19.12 9.75 3.18
CA PHE A 149 19.02 9.93 4.62
C PHE A 149 20.24 9.36 5.37
N LYS A 150 20.32 9.65 6.68
CA LYS A 150 21.34 9.08 7.57
C LYS A 150 21.25 7.55 7.67
N LEU A 151 20.03 7.02 7.64
CA LEU A 151 19.75 5.58 7.59
C LEU A 151 18.75 5.36 6.45
N ASN A 152 19.19 4.63 5.43
CA ASN A 152 18.37 4.27 4.28
C ASN A 152 17.95 2.80 4.44
N SER A 153 16.65 2.55 4.52
CA SER A 153 16.12 1.19 4.59
C SER A 153 15.80 0.66 3.19
N PHE A 154 15.21 -0.53 3.12
CA PHE A 154 14.82 -1.15 1.85
C PHE A 154 13.88 -0.26 1.03
N GLU A 155 13.05 0.54 1.70
CA GLU A 155 12.13 1.50 1.09
C GLU A 155 12.87 2.57 0.28
N GLN A 156 13.94 3.18 0.82
CA GLN A 156 14.76 4.15 0.07
C GLN A 156 15.45 3.52 -1.13
N LEU A 157 15.93 2.27 -1.00
CA LEU A 157 16.49 1.54 -2.13
C LEU A 157 15.45 1.39 -3.27
N CYS A 158 14.20 1.03 -2.93
CA CYS A 158 13.13 0.91 -3.92
C CYS A 158 12.78 2.26 -4.59
N ILE A 159 12.73 3.34 -3.80
CA ILE A 159 12.47 4.70 -4.31
C ILE A 159 13.60 5.13 -5.26
N ASN A 160 14.85 4.99 -4.84
CA ASN A 160 16.01 5.41 -5.62
C ASN A 160 16.19 4.57 -6.88
N TYR A 161 15.96 3.26 -6.82
CA TYR A 161 15.94 2.39 -7.99
C TYR A 161 14.86 2.79 -9.00
N THR A 162 13.66 3.17 -8.52
CA THR A 162 12.59 3.68 -9.40
C THR A 162 13.02 4.97 -10.09
N ASN A 163 13.68 5.88 -9.36
CA ASN A 163 14.21 7.12 -9.92
C ASN A 163 15.30 6.85 -10.96
N GLU A 164 16.19 5.88 -10.71
CA GLU A 164 17.23 5.48 -11.66
C GLU A 164 16.62 5.00 -12.99
N LYS A 165 15.57 4.17 -12.91
CA LYS A 165 14.82 3.71 -14.08
C LYS A 165 14.15 4.84 -14.85
N LEU A 166 13.56 5.80 -14.15
CA LEU A 166 12.90 6.95 -14.78
C LEU A 166 13.92 7.89 -15.44
N GLN A 167 15.07 8.09 -14.83
CA GLN A 167 16.15 8.87 -15.43
C GLN A 167 16.71 8.17 -16.67
N GLN A 168 16.87 6.84 -16.63
CA GLN A 168 17.26 6.06 -17.81
C GLN A 168 16.22 6.17 -18.94
N LEU A 169 14.92 6.12 -18.61
CA LEU A 169 13.84 6.32 -19.59
C LEU A 169 13.89 7.73 -20.19
N PHE A 170 14.11 8.77 -19.37
CA PHE A 170 14.26 10.15 -19.84
C PHE A 170 15.45 10.29 -20.79
N ASN A 171 16.63 9.79 -20.38
CA ASN A 171 17.84 9.83 -21.21
C ASN A 171 17.64 9.09 -22.53
N HIS A 172 17.02 7.91 -22.50
CA HIS A 172 16.73 7.15 -23.71
C HIS A 172 15.76 7.90 -24.64
N THR A 173 14.68 8.45 -24.09
CA THR A 173 13.65 9.14 -24.87
C THR A 173 14.17 10.42 -25.49
N MET A 174 14.89 11.25 -24.71
CA MET A 174 15.41 12.53 -25.20
C MET A 174 16.56 12.34 -26.20
N PHE A 175 17.46 11.38 -25.98
CA PHE A 175 18.68 11.31 -26.80
C PHE A 175 18.66 10.23 -27.87
N VAL A 176 18.10 9.05 -27.59
CA VAL A 176 18.17 7.92 -28.54
C VAL A 176 17.07 8.07 -29.59
N LEU A 177 15.83 8.35 -29.18
CA LEU A 177 14.73 8.50 -30.12
C LEU A 177 14.90 9.74 -31.01
N GLU A 178 15.41 10.85 -30.46
CA GLU A 178 15.65 12.07 -31.25
C GLU A 178 16.74 11.84 -32.31
N GLN A 179 17.83 11.15 -31.96
CA GLN A 179 18.88 10.76 -32.92
C GLN A 179 18.38 9.79 -33.99
N GLU A 180 17.50 8.85 -33.62
CA GLU A 180 16.87 7.95 -34.58
C GLU A 180 15.97 8.70 -35.58
N GLU A 181 15.28 9.75 -35.12
CA GLU A 181 14.46 10.61 -35.97
C GLU A 181 15.31 11.44 -36.93
N TYR A 182 16.40 12.08 -36.44
CA TYR A 182 17.34 12.78 -37.31
C TYR A 182 17.91 11.88 -38.40
N ARG A 183 18.25 10.62 -38.06
CA ARG A 183 18.70 9.62 -39.04
C ARG A 183 17.61 9.28 -40.06
N LYS A 184 16.34 9.14 -39.63
CA LYS A 184 15.20 8.86 -40.54
C LYS A 184 14.96 10.01 -41.51
N GLU A 185 15.13 11.24 -41.06
CA GLU A 185 15.02 12.44 -41.90
C GLU A 185 16.25 12.70 -42.77
N GLY A 186 17.32 11.91 -42.62
CA GLY A 186 18.57 12.06 -43.40
C GLY A 186 19.41 13.26 -42.97
N ILE A 187 19.21 13.77 -41.75
CA ILE A 187 19.96 14.88 -41.19
C ILE A 187 21.30 14.36 -40.65
N GLU A 188 22.39 15.01 -41.06
CA GLU A 188 23.74 14.64 -40.63
C GLU A 188 23.94 15.03 -39.16
N TRP A 189 23.81 14.06 -38.26
CA TRP A 189 24.00 14.24 -36.82
C TRP A 189 25.23 13.48 -36.34
N LYS A 190 26.08 14.15 -35.55
CA LYS A 190 27.21 13.47 -34.88
C LYS A 190 26.67 12.69 -33.71
N PHE A 191 26.79 11.36 -33.76
CA PHE A 191 26.37 10.51 -32.65
C PHE A 191 27.13 10.89 -31.38
N ILE A 192 26.39 11.26 -30.34
CA ILE A 192 26.94 11.49 -29.02
C ILE A 192 26.28 10.48 -28.10
N ASP A 193 27.11 9.63 -27.49
CA ASP A 193 26.65 8.60 -26.56
C ASP A 193 26.38 9.23 -25.19
N PHE A 194 25.11 9.58 -24.96
CA PHE A 194 24.62 10.09 -23.68
C PHE A 194 23.97 8.98 -22.82
N GLY A 195 23.89 7.73 -23.31
CA GLY A 195 22.86 6.76 -22.91
C GLY A 195 23.29 5.62 -21.98
N LEU A 196 24.58 5.52 -21.63
CA LEU A 196 25.12 4.34 -20.93
C LEU A 196 25.46 4.53 -19.44
N ASP A 197 25.19 5.69 -18.83
CA ASP A 197 25.71 5.96 -17.48
C ASP A 197 24.96 5.19 -16.36
N LEU A 198 23.66 4.93 -16.51
CA LEU A 198 22.83 4.38 -15.41
C LEU A 198 22.56 2.87 -15.56
N GLN A 199 22.78 2.29 -16.75
CA GLN A 199 22.50 0.88 -17.01
C GLN A 199 23.29 -0.08 -16.09
N PRO A 200 24.58 0.17 -15.78
CA PRO A 200 25.31 -0.68 -14.83
C PRO A 200 24.70 -0.67 -13.42
N CYS A 201 24.19 0.48 -12.95
CA CYS A 201 23.53 0.63 -11.66
C CYS A 201 22.22 -0.16 -11.62
N ILE A 202 21.42 -0.05 -12.68
CA ILE A 202 20.18 -0.80 -12.86
C ILE A 202 20.44 -2.31 -12.90
N ASP A 203 21.39 -2.75 -13.72
CA ASP A 203 21.77 -4.16 -13.87
C ASP A 203 22.24 -4.77 -12.54
N LEU A 204 22.94 -3.99 -11.71
CA LEU A 204 23.38 -4.45 -10.39
C LEU A 204 22.20 -4.87 -9.49
N ILE A 205 21.05 -4.21 -9.64
CA ILE A 205 19.88 -4.42 -8.78
C ILE A 205 18.96 -5.51 -9.33
N GLU A 206 18.68 -5.52 -10.63
CA GLU A 206 17.62 -6.39 -11.21
C GLU A 206 18.12 -7.62 -11.94
N LYS A 207 19.40 -7.68 -12.31
CA LYS A 207 19.91 -8.77 -13.15
C LYS A 207 20.03 -10.05 -12.35
N VAL A 208 19.20 -11.03 -12.71
CA VAL A 208 19.27 -12.38 -12.16
C VAL A 208 20.58 -13.02 -12.62
N ARG A 209 21.55 -13.17 -11.70
CA ARG A 209 22.72 -14.00 -11.95
C ARG A 209 22.26 -15.46 -11.93
N ILE A 210 22.13 -16.05 -13.11
CA ILE A 210 22.03 -17.51 -13.22
C ILE A 210 23.41 -18.04 -12.84
N CYS A 211 23.53 -18.65 -11.66
CA CYS A 211 24.72 -19.42 -11.31
C CYS A 211 24.76 -20.65 -12.24
N SER A 212 25.62 -20.59 -13.27
CA SER A 212 26.05 -21.75 -14.05
C SER A 212 27.13 -22.53 -13.33
#